data_AF-A0A955HNI6-F1
#
_entry.id   AF-A0A955HNI6-F1
#
_cell.length_a   1.000
_cell.length_b   1.000
_cell.length_c   1.000
_cell.angle_alpha   90.00
_cell.angle_beta   90.00
_cell.angle_gamma   90.00
#
_symmetry.space_group_name_H-M   'P 1'
#
loop_
_entity.id
_entity.type
_entity.pdbx_description
1 polymer ?
#
loop_
_entity_poly.entity_id
_entity_poly.type
_entity_poly.pdbx_seq_one_letter_code
_entity_poly.pdbx_strand_id
1 'polypeptide(L)'
;MGNEFKIILRQGDDITEVKAILHELKEAKPVLYSLLRDLVTSGHEPSYTPDRAAQIKVLAKLPADLITQMKDFLVRDQEYQEKYFRGSDDEPKRTDHKVAGELFEILVRIQVSAEEKQSIDIPNTSERVSLSDLTNQFLEVWQYPQKFGIRAAWRNPDAAFLDIDAEGHIYLKAVGEVKAGLLDMRAFEQLRVTGIEMQVKEVLKYLRSRPANWFDQNGLDALKVAKDSLDIHPDGLKIRLFVPAHKEVSKEGITRKQAEDLIKKRRGHEDRGDDALVQVPRHLQLKLNPVRVRVFMNLLQDSSRISVQQAVFSGRELYTLANTIISQMK
;
A
#
# COMPACT_ATOMS: atom_id res chain seq x y z
N MET A 1 22.72 -29.25 10.23
CA MET A 1 23.58 -28.16 10.74
C MET A 1 23.09 -26.88 10.08
N GLY A 2 22.40 -26.01 10.81
CA GLY A 2 21.91 -24.76 10.25
C GLY A 2 23.08 -23.81 10.00
N ASN A 3 23.28 -23.37 8.76
CA ASN A 3 24.26 -22.33 8.46
C ASN A 3 23.90 -21.08 9.27
N GLU A 4 24.73 -20.72 10.24
CA GLU A 4 24.64 -19.41 10.90
C GLU A 4 24.94 -18.33 9.85
N PHE A 5 23.99 -17.42 9.64
CA PHE A 5 24.17 -16.28 8.74
C PHE A 5 24.62 -15.07 9.57
N LYS A 6 25.55 -14.28 9.01
CA LYS A 6 26.10 -13.10 9.69
C LYS A 6 25.23 -11.89 9.39
N ILE A 7 24.73 -11.23 10.44
CA ILE A 7 24.04 -9.94 10.35
C ILE A 7 25.04 -8.83 10.62
N ILE A 8 25.11 -7.85 9.73
CA ILE A 8 25.93 -6.65 9.87
C ILE A 8 25.01 -5.52 10.31
N LEU A 9 25.27 -4.97 11.49
CA LEU A 9 24.54 -3.84 12.07
C LEU A 9 25.31 -2.54 11.86
N ARG A 10 24.59 -1.41 11.84
CA ARG A 10 25.15 -0.08 11.72
C ARG A 10 25.69 0.39 13.07
N GLN A 11 26.61 1.35 13.04
CA GLN A 11 27.08 1.99 14.26
C GLN A 11 25.92 2.74 14.93
N GLY A 12 25.66 2.43 16.20
CA GLY A 12 24.55 3.01 16.97
C GLY A 12 23.31 2.11 17.11
N ASP A 13 23.24 0.98 16.39
CA ASP A 13 22.17 0.00 16.58
C ASP A 13 22.25 -0.65 17.97
N ASP A 14 21.10 -0.86 18.61
CA ASP A 14 21.02 -1.60 19.88
C ASP A 14 21.19 -3.10 19.64
N ILE A 15 22.43 -3.56 19.81
CA ILE A 15 22.82 -4.97 19.62
C ILE A 15 22.04 -5.88 20.59
N THR A 16 21.75 -5.41 21.81
CA THR A 16 21.06 -6.22 22.83
C THR A 16 19.62 -6.46 22.42
N GLU A 17 18.92 -5.41 21.98
CA GLU A 17 17.56 -5.50 21.47
C GLU A 17 17.49 -6.43 20.25
N VAL A 18 18.37 -6.23 19.26
CA VAL A 18 18.39 -7.07 18.05
C VAL A 18 18.63 -8.54 18.40
N LYS A 19 19.56 -8.85 19.31
CA LYS A 19 19.80 -10.23 19.75
C LYS A 19 18.58 -10.85 20.42
N ALA A 20 17.87 -10.10 21.25
CA ALA A 20 16.64 -10.58 21.90
C ALA A 20 15.57 -10.91 20.86
N ILE A 21 15.35 -10.03 19.87
CA ILE A 21 14.40 -10.27 18.78
C ILE A 21 14.80 -11.50 17.96
N LEU A 22 16.09 -11.66 17.64
CA LEU A 22 16.57 -12.83 16.88
C LEU A 22 16.32 -14.14 17.61
N HIS A 23 16.54 -14.15 18.93
CA HIS A 23 16.24 -15.31 19.77
C HIS A 23 14.75 -15.61 19.76
N GLU A 24 13.89 -14.61 19.94
CA GLU A 24 12.42 -14.79 19.85
C GLU A 24 12.01 -15.33 18.48
N LEU A 25 12.49 -14.74 17.39
CA LEU A 25 12.19 -15.19 16.03
C LEU A 25 12.56 -16.66 15.84
N LYS A 26 13.75 -17.06 16.30
CA LYS A 26 14.26 -18.42 16.16
C LYS A 26 13.42 -19.44 16.92
N GLU A 27 13.05 -19.14 18.16
CA GLU A 27 12.38 -20.09 19.05
C GLU A 27 10.85 -20.09 18.87
N ALA A 28 10.24 -18.92 18.68
CA ALA A 28 8.78 -18.77 18.69
C ALA A 28 8.17 -18.53 17.31
N LYS A 29 8.94 -18.06 16.31
CA LYS A 29 8.42 -17.67 14.99
C LYS A 29 9.30 -18.21 13.84
N PRO A 30 9.46 -19.54 13.70
CA PRO A 30 10.43 -20.15 12.79
C PRO A 30 10.22 -19.78 11.32
N VAL A 31 8.98 -19.53 10.90
CA VAL A 31 8.64 -19.01 9.56
C VAL A 31 9.29 -17.66 9.31
N LEU A 32 9.16 -16.72 10.25
CA LEU A 32 9.73 -15.38 10.16
C LEU A 32 11.26 -15.40 10.25
N TYR A 33 11.80 -16.32 11.05
CA TYR A 33 13.25 -16.56 11.10
C TYR A 33 13.80 -17.06 9.75
N SER A 34 13.06 -17.94 9.06
CA SER A 34 13.40 -18.41 7.71
C SER A 34 13.38 -17.25 6.70
N LEU A 35 12.37 -16.36 6.77
CA LEU A 35 12.31 -15.15 5.95
C LEU A 35 13.52 -14.24 6.17
N LEU A 36 13.88 -14.00 7.43
CA LEU A 36 15.05 -13.19 7.77
C LEU A 36 16.35 -13.82 7.23
N ARG A 37 16.51 -15.14 7.37
CA ARG A 37 17.68 -15.85 6.84
C ARG A 37 17.80 -15.61 5.33
N ASP A 38 16.73 -15.86 4.57
CA ASP A 38 16.74 -15.76 3.11
C ASP A 38 16.96 -14.30 2.65
N LEU A 39 16.40 -13.33 3.39
CA LEU A 39 16.66 -11.91 3.21
C LEU A 39 18.14 -11.56 3.36
N VAL A 40 18.82 -12.11 4.37
CA VAL A 40 20.24 -11.82 4.63
C VAL A 40 21.13 -12.53 3.62
N THR A 41 20.82 -13.78 3.24
CA THR A 41 21.67 -14.58 2.34
C THR A 41 21.52 -14.21 0.86
N SER A 42 20.35 -13.73 0.42
CA SER A 42 20.10 -13.36 -0.98
C SER A 42 20.80 -12.08 -1.45
N GLY A 43 21.42 -11.34 -0.53
CA GLY A 43 22.05 -10.05 -0.77
C GLY A 43 21.03 -8.92 -0.96
N HIS A 44 21.50 -7.75 -1.39
CA HIS A 44 20.71 -6.55 -1.61
C HIS A 44 21.15 -5.86 -2.91
N GLU A 45 20.41 -4.85 -3.39
CA GLU A 45 20.87 -4.07 -4.55
C GLU A 45 22.17 -3.30 -4.21
N PRO A 46 23.17 -3.25 -5.12
CA PRO A 46 24.46 -2.60 -4.85
C PRO A 46 24.39 -1.10 -4.50
N SER A 47 23.32 -0.42 -4.92
CA SER A 47 23.12 1.02 -4.73
C SER A 47 22.55 1.39 -3.34
N TYR A 48 22.40 0.43 -2.45
CA TYR A 48 21.69 0.57 -1.18
C TYR A 48 22.43 -0.18 -0.09
N THR A 49 22.49 0.36 1.13
CA THR A 49 23.02 -0.34 2.30
C THR A 49 21.87 -0.66 3.25
N PRO A 50 21.56 -1.94 3.52
CA PRO A 50 20.43 -2.30 4.36
C PRO A 50 20.51 -1.77 5.78
N ASP A 51 19.37 -1.33 6.30
CA ASP A 51 19.17 -1.10 7.73
C ASP A 51 18.67 -2.40 8.38
N ARG A 52 19.61 -3.30 8.71
CA ARG A 52 19.25 -4.62 9.22
C ARG A 52 18.52 -4.54 10.56
N ALA A 53 18.86 -3.60 11.43
CA ALA A 53 18.16 -3.42 12.70
C ALA A 53 16.69 -3.03 12.47
N ALA A 54 16.42 -2.03 11.63
CA ALA A 54 15.05 -1.62 11.30
C ALA A 54 14.26 -2.75 10.62
N GLN A 55 14.88 -3.46 9.67
CA GLN A 55 14.24 -4.59 8.98
C GLN A 55 13.85 -5.72 9.94
N ILE A 56 14.74 -6.08 10.88
CA ILE A 56 14.47 -7.11 11.88
C ILE A 56 13.29 -6.71 12.77
N LYS A 57 13.24 -5.44 13.21
CA LYS A 57 12.13 -4.92 14.02
C LYS A 57 10.79 -4.98 13.27
N VAL A 58 10.77 -4.67 11.98
CA VAL A 58 9.57 -4.78 11.15
C VAL A 58 9.17 -6.24 10.94
N LEU A 59 10.11 -7.13 10.61
CA LEU A 59 9.82 -8.55 10.43
C LEU A 59 9.28 -9.21 11.71
N ALA A 60 9.80 -8.86 12.88
CA ALA A 60 9.38 -9.45 14.15
C ALA A 60 7.91 -9.19 14.53
N LYS A 61 7.34 -8.12 13.97
CA LYS A 61 5.94 -7.72 14.14
C LYS A 61 5.01 -8.33 13.08
N LEU A 62 5.53 -9.10 12.11
CA LEU A 62 4.68 -9.82 11.17
C LEU A 62 3.78 -10.82 11.90
N PRO A 63 2.56 -11.05 11.41
CA PRO A 63 1.64 -12.00 12.03
C PRO A 63 2.20 -13.42 11.96
N ALA A 64 1.96 -14.22 13.00
CA ALA A 64 2.44 -15.60 13.08
C ALA A 64 1.80 -16.50 11.99
N ASP A 65 0.57 -16.17 11.59
CA ASP A 65 -0.24 -16.82 10.55
C ASP A 65 -0.05 -16.19 9.16
N LEU A 66 1.05 -15.44 8.93
CA LEU A 66 1.32 -14.75 7.65
C LEU A 66 1.11 -15.64 6.42
N ILE A 67 1.57 -16.89 6.45
CA ILE A 67 1.43 -17.81 5.32
C ILE A 67 -0.05 -18.08 5.01
N THR A 68 -0.87 -18.27 6.03
CA THR A 68 -2.33 -18.45 5.89
C THR A 68 -2.97 -17.19 5.33
N GLN A 69 -2.64 -16.01 5.87
CA GLN A 69 -3.18 -14.74 5.37
C GLN A 69 -2.85 -14.52 3.89
N MET A 70 -1.62 -14.86 3.46
CA MET A 70 -1.22 -14.73 2.07
C MET A 70 -1.91 -15.77 1.16
N LYS A 71 -2.22 -16.97 1.66
CA LYS A 71 -3.03 -17.96 0.93
C LYS A 71 -4.45 -17.45 0.72
N ASP A 72 -5.08 -16.96 1.79
CA ASP A 72 -6.45 -16.45 1.73
C ASP A 72 -6.54 -15.21 0.82
N PHE A 73 -5.52 -14.35 0.83
CA PHE A 73 -5.39 -13.24 -0.10
C PHE A 73 -5.40 -13.72 -1.56
N LEU A 74 -4.58 -14.72 -1.91
CA LEU A 74 -4.51 -15.24 -3.28
C LEU A 74 -5.83 -15.87 -3.73
N VAL A 75 -6.54 -16.56 -2.83
CA VAL A 75 -7.89 -17.09 -3.10
C VAL A 75 -8.88 -15.96 -3.37
N ARG A 76 -8.95 -14.96 -2.49
CA ARG A 76 -9.85 -13.81 -2.67
C ARG A 76 -9.55 -13.02 -3.94
N ASP A 77 -8.27 -12.81 -4.26
CA ASP A 77 -7.86 -12.14 -5.49
C ASP A 77 -8.33 -12.94 -6.71
N GLN A 78 -8.15 -14.26 -6.71
CA GLN A 78 -8.64 -15.12 -7.78
C GLN A 78 -10.17 -15.04 -7.93
N GLU A 79 -10.93 -15.19 -6.85
CA GLU A 79 -12.40 -15.10 -6.87
C GLU A 79 -12.88 -13.73 -7.39
N TYR A 80 -12.19 -12.65 -7.00
CA TYR A 80 -12.51 -11.30 -7.46
C TYR A 80 -12.24 -11.13 -8.96
N GLN A 81 -11.09 -11.61 -9.45
CA GLN A 81 -10.78 -11.61 -10.89
C GLN A 81 -11.83 -12.43 -11.68
N GLU A 82 -12.18 -13.62 -11.20
CA GLU A 82 -13.17 -14.49 -11.84
C GLU A 82 -14.59 -13.91 -11.83
N LYS A 83 -14.92 -13.06 -10.85
CA LYS A 83 -16.27 -12.47 -10.72
C LYS A 83 -16.42 -11.17 -11.51
N TYR A 84 -15.39 -10.35 -11.56
CA TYR A 84 -15.50 -8.97 -12.06
C TYR A 84 -14.68 -8.69 -13.33
N PHE A 85 -13.75 -9.57 -13.69
CA PHE A 85 -12.84 -9.39 -14.85
C PHE A 85 -12.92 -10.54 -15.86
N ARG A 86 -14.02 -11.31 -15.86
CA ARG A 86 -14.29 -12.34 -16.90
C ARG A 86 -14.16 -11.72 -18.29
N GLY A 87 -13.12 -12.11 -19.02
CA GLY A 87 -12.88 -11.70 -20.41
C GLY A 87 -12.01 -10.46 -20.60
N SER A 88 -11.26 -9.99 -19.60
CA SER A 88 -10.19 -9.02 -19.85
C SER A 88 -8.96 -9.72 -20.44
N ASP A 89 -8.40 -9.17 -21.53
CA ASP A 89 -7.15 -9.63 -22.16
C ASP A 89 -5.89 -9.31 -21.32
N ASP A 90 -6.05 -8.76 -20.11
CA ASP A 90 -4.93 -8.51 -19.20
C ASP A 90 -4.33 -9.85 -18.74
N GLU A 91 -3.07 -10.09 -19.08
CA GLU A 91 -2.34 -11.26 -18.59
C GLU A 91 -2.37 -11.28 -17.04
N PRO A 92 -2.72 -12.42 -16.42
CA PRO A 92 -2.72 -12.53 -14.97
C PRO A 92 -1.32 -12.25 -14.43
N LYS A 93 -1.19 -11.25 -13.54
CA LYS A 93 0.07 -10.96 -12.85
C LYS A 93 0.61 -12.24 -12.22
N ARG A 94 1.93 -12.48 -12.41
CA ARG A 94 2.63 -13.61 -11.78
C ARG A 94 2.43 -13.59 -10.26
N THR A 95 2.30 -14.77 -9.65
CA THR A 95 2.00 -14.93 -8.22
C THR A 95 3.03 -14.23 -7.31
N ASP A 96 4.30 -14.23 -7.69
CA ASP A 96 5.38 -13.53 -6.99
C ASP A 96 5.16 -12.01 -6.92
N HIS A 97 4.69 -11.39 -8.01
CA HIS A 97 4.32 -9.97 -8.01
C HIS A 97 3.13 -9.67 -7.09
N LYS A 98 2.12 -10.55 -7.06
CA LYS A 98 0.95 -10.38 -6.19
C LYS A 98 1.34 -10.46 -4.71
N VAL A 99 2.09 -11.50 -4.34
CA VAL A 99 2.56 -11.70 -2.96
C VAL A 99 3.54 -10.59 -2.55
N ALA A 100 4.46 -10.17 -3.42
CA ALA A 100 5.37 -9.07 -3.11
C ALA A 100 4.63 -7.74 -2.89
N GLY A 101 3.58 -7.49 -3.67
CA GLY A 101 2.71 -6.32 -3.50
C GLY A 101 2.01 -6.31 -2.15
N GLU A 102 1.33 -7.41 -1.81
CA GLU A 102 0.61 -7.55 -0.53
C GLU A 102 1.56 -7.50 0.67
N LEU A 103 2.68 -8.23 0.61
CA LEU A 103 3.69 -8.24 1.65
C LEU A 103 4.27 -6.85 1.89
N PHE A 104 4.56 -6.09 0.83
CA PHE A 104 5.02 -4.73 0.96
C PHE A 104 4.04 -3.86 1.76
N GLU A 105 2.73 -4.05 1.56
CA GLU A 105 1.72 -3.30 2.32
C GLU A 105 1.77 -3.61 3.81
N ILE A 106 1.88 -4.89 4.16
CA ILE A 106 1.96 -5.32 5.54
C ILE A 106 3.24 -4.76 6.19
N LEU A 107 4.37 -4.83 5.50
CA LEU A 107 5.65 -4.32 6.01
C LEU A 107 5.62 -2.81 6.21
N VAL A 108 5.07 -2.05 5.26
CA VAL A 108 4.90 -0.60 5.41
C VAL A 108 3.93 -0.28 6.53
N ARG A 109 2.82 -1.03 6.66
CA ARG A 109 1.88 -0.86 7.77
C ARG A 109 2.60 -0.99 9.10
N ILE A 110 3.37 -2.05 9.28
CA ILE A 110 4.16 -2.27 10.49
C ILE A 110 5.20 -1.17 10.73
N GLN A 111 5.88 -0.73 9.67
CA GLN A 111 6.88 0.34 9.74
C GLN A 111 6.26 1.67 10.20
N VAL A 112 5.05 1.96 9.75
CA VAL A 112 4.35 3.21 10.06
C VAL A 112 3.56 3.13 11.36
N SER A 113 3.04 1.95 11.69
CA SER A 113 2.38 1.65 12.98
C SER A 113 3.37 1.57 14.14
N ALA A 114 4.53 2.22 14.03
CA ALA A 114 5.53 2.27 15.08
C ALA A 114 5.04 3.02 16.33
N GLU A 115 3.93 3.77 16.26
CA GLU A 115 3.36 4.46 17.41
C GLU A 115 1.87 4.11 17.56
N GLU A 116 1.65 3.25 18.57
CA GLU A 116 0.45 3.12 19.42
C GLU A 116 -0.83 2.43 18.89
N LYS A 117 -1.35 1.57 19.79
CA LYS A 117 -2.77 1.17 19.85
C LYS A 117 -3.58 2.43 20.19
N GLN A 118 -3.81 3.27 19.19
CA GLN A 118 -4.64 4.45 19.35
C GLN A 118 -6.11 4.07 19.17
N SER A 119 -6.95 4.71 19.97
CA SER A 119 -8.40 4.66 19.86
C SER A 119 -8.89 6.07 19.61
N ILE A 120 -9.95 6.22 18.82
CA ILE A 120 -10.63 7.52 18.76
C ILE A 120 -11.62 7.61 19.91
N ASP A 121 -11.62 8.76 20.57
CA ASP A 121 -12.70 9.14 21.47
C ASP A 121 -13.85 9.67 20.60
N ILE A 122 -15.03 9.05 20.73
CA ILE A 122 -16.19 9.46 19.95
C ILE A 122 -16.82 10.69 20.61
N PRO A 123 -16.93 11.83 19.89
CA PRO A 123 -17.48 13.05 20.47
C PRO A 123 -18.88 12.79 21.03
N ASN A 124 -19.09 13.24 22.27
CA ASN A 124 -20.36 13.13 23.00
C ASN A 124 -20.79 11.69 23.38
N THR A 125 -19.87 10.72 23.37
CA THR A 125 -20.10 9.39 23.97
C THR A 125 -18.94 8.99 24.90
N SER A 126 -19.10 7.90 25.65
CA SER A 126 -18.02 7.28 26.43
C SER A 126 -17.36 6.13 25.67
N GLU A 127 -17.71 5.96 24.39
CA GLU A 127 -17.26 4.84 23.56
C GLU A 127 -15.91 5.16 22.94
N ARG A 128 -15.02 4.15 22.97
CA ARG A 128 -13.71 4.18 22.33
C ARG A 128 -13.66 3.12 21.25
N VAL A 129 -13.26 3.53 20.06
CA VAL A 129 -13.14 2.63 18.91
C VAL A 129 -11.67 2.42 18.57
N SER A 130 -11.28 1.16 18.45
CA SER A 130 -9.95 0.75 17.96
C SER A 130 -9.71 1.31 16.56
N LEU A 131 -8.65 2.11 16.39
CA LEU A 131 -8.30 2.65 15.06
C LEU A 131 -8.02 1.56 14.04
N SER A 132 -7.42 0.45 14.48
CA SER A 132 -7.16 -0.69 13.60
C SER A 132 -8.46 -1.27 13.04
N ASP A 133 -9.47 -1.48 13.88
CA ASP A 133 -10.74 -2.07 13.45
C ASP A 133 -11.52 -1.09 12.57
N LEU A 134 -11.50 0.19 12.94
CA LEU A 134 -12.12 1.27 12.17
C LEU A 134 -11.49 1.43 10.79
N THR A 135 -10.16 1.48 10.71
CA THR A 135 -9.40 1.57 9.46
C THR A 135 -9.68 0.35 8.58
N ASN A 136 -9.66 -0.87 9.13
CA ASN A 136 -9.92 -2.08 8.36
C ASN A 136 -11.35 -2.12 7.80
N GLN A 137 -12.36 -1.77 8.60
CA GLN A 137 -13.75 -1.70 8.14
C GLN A 137 -13.96 -0.62 7.07
N PHE A 138 -13.39 0.57 7.25
CA PHE A 138 -13.45 1.62 6.23
C PHE A 138 -12.81 1.16 4.92
N LEU A 139 -11.62 0.56 5.02
CA LEU A 139 -10.86 0.07 3.88
C LEU A 139 -11.65 -0.99 3.11
N GLU A 140 -12.33 -1.90 3.81
CA GLU A 140 -13.16 -2.93 3.18
C GLU A 140 -14.30 -2.31 2.35
N VAL A 141 -15.00 -1.31 2.90
CA VAL A 141 -16.08 -0.61 2.18
C VAL A 141 -15.55 0.15 0.98
N TRP A 142 -14.41 0.83 1.14
CA TRP A 142 -13.81 1.61 0.08
C TRP A 142 -13.22 0.74 -1.05
N GLN A 143 -12.57 -0.38 -0.71
CA GLN A 143 -11.97 -1.31 -1.67
C GLN A 143 -12.99 -2.17 -2.42
N TYR A 144 -14.07 -2.55 -1.75
CA TYR A 144 -15.13 -3.41 -2.30
C TYR A 144 -16.51 -2.73 -2.30
N PRO A 145 -16.66 -1.55 -2.91
CA PRO A 145 -17.87 -0.73 -2.81
C PRO A 145 -19.13 -1.49 -3.29
N GLN A 146 -18.97 -2.38 -4.28
CA GLN A 146 -20.08 -3.17 -4.82
C GLN A 146 -20.62 -4.18 -3.81
N LYS A 147 -19.79 -4.74 -2.91
CA LYS A 147 -20.23 -5.65 -1.82
C LYS A 147 -21.24 -4.94 -0.90
N PHE A 148 -21.09 -3.64 -0.74
CA PHE A 148 -21.88 -2.80 0.14
C PHE A 148 -22.99 -2.02 -0.60
N GLY A 149 -23.23 -2.30 -1.89
CA GLY A 149 -24.27 -1.63 -2.68
C GLY A 149 -23.91 -0.21 -3.09
N ILE A 150 -22.64 0.17 -3.06
CA ILE A 150 -22.13 1.43 -3.61
C ILE A 150 -21.87 1.23 -5.10
N ARG A 151 -22.58 1.97 -5.95
CA ARG A 151 -22.32 2.02 -7.40
C ARG A 151 -21.15 2.97 -7.67
N ALA A 152 -19.94 2.50 -7.37
CA ALA A 152 -18.71 3.22 -7.68
C ALA A 152 -18.42 3.15 -9.19
N ALA A 153 -18.35 4.31 -9.85
CA ALA A 153 -17.86 4.43 -11.24
C ALA A 153 -16.33 4.54 -11.31
N TRP A 154 -15.65 4.58 -10.16
CA TRP A 154 -14.21 4.72 -10.06
C TRP A 154 -13.52 3.36 -9.90
N ARG A 155 -12.30 3.26 -10.44
CA ARG A 155 -11.38 2.16 -10.18
C ARG A 155 -10.55 2.52 -8.96
N ASN A 156 -10.57 1.69 -7.94
CA ASN A 156 -9.69 1.88 -6.78
C ASN A 156 -8.23 1.80 -7.24
N PRO A 157 -7.33 2.62 -6.69
CA PRO A 157 -5.91 2.46 -6.95
C PRO A 157 -5.51 1.04 -6.56
N ASP A 158 -4.72 0.38 -7.41
CA ASP A 158 -4.08 -0.86 -6.98
C ASP A 158 -3.30 -0.50 -5.70
N ALA A 159 -3.49 -1.23 -4.61
CA ALA A 159 -2.64 -1.09 -3.44
C ALA A 159 -2.70 0.27 -2.69
N ALA A 160 -3.83 0.99 -2.73
CA ALA A 160 -4.04 2.11 -1.82
C ALA A 160 -4.55 1.66 -0.46
N PHE A 161 -3.87 2.10 0.61
CA PHE A 161 -4.34 1.89 1.97
C PHE A 161 -4.53 3.24 2.65
N LEU A 162 -5.68 3.37 3.29
CA LEU A 162 -6.05 4.52 4.08
C LEU A 162 -5.71 4.24 5.55
N ASP A 163 -5.55 5.28 6.33
CA ASP A 163 -5.50 5.21 7.78
C ASP A 163 -6.32 6.35 8.37
N ILE A 164 -6.64 6.21 9.65
CA ILE A 164 -7.44 7.16 10.41
C ILE A 164 -6.61 7.58 11.62
N ASP A 165 -6.42 8.89 11.84
CA ASP A 165 -5.74 9.39 13.05
C ASP A 165 -6.69 9.41 14.28
N ALA A 166 -6.13 9.76 15.43
CA ALA A 166 -6.87 9.87 16.69
C ALA A 166 -8.02 10.89 16.62
N GLU A 167 -7.95 11.86 15.71
CA GLU A 167 -8.96 12.88 15.45
C GLU A 167 -10.06 12.42 14.47
N GLY A 168 -9.93 11.23 13.88
CA GLY A 168 -10.88 10.70 12.90
C GLY A 168 -10.62 11.14 11.46
N HIS A 169 -9.49 11.79 11.18
CA HIS A 169 -9.14 12.18 9.82
C HIS A 169 -8.59 11.01 9.02
N ILE A 170 -9.13 10.84 7.82
CA ILE A 170 -8.69 9.85 6.85
C ILE A 170 -7.48 10.39 6.09
N TYR A 171 -6.41 9.60 6.05
CA TYR A 171 -5.23 9.83 5.22
C TYR A 171 -4.98 8.65 4.30
N LEU A 172 -4.42 8.94 3.14
CA LEU A 172 -3.92 7.93 2.25
C LEU A 172 -2.47 7.64 2.56
N LYS A 173 -2.15 6.41 2.94
CA LYS A 173 -0.78 6.01 3.26
C LYS A 173 -0.01 5.43 2.08
N ALA A 174 -0.67 5.03 0.98
CA ALA A 174 0.03 4.75 -0.28
C ALA A 174 -0.87 4.77 -1.51
N VAL A 175 -0.25 4.87 -2.68
CA VAL A 175 -0.85 4.69 -4.01
C VAL A 175 0.02 3.68 -4.77
N GLY A 176 -0.55 2.57 -5.27
CA GLY A 176 0.22 1.45 -5.82
C GLY A 176 1.10 1.74 -7.01
N GLU A 177 0.74 2.70 -7.86
CA GLU A 177 1.61 3.10 -8.97
C GLU A 177 2.89 3.77 -8.45
N VAL A 178 2.80 4.52 -7.35
CA VAL A 178 3.98 5.09 -6.69
C VAL A 178 4.83 4.03 -6.00
N LYS A 179 4.21 2.95 -5.47
CA LYS A 179 4.92 1.79 -4.89
C LYS A 179 5.87 1.11 -5.89
N ALA A 180 5.50 1.13 -7.17
CA ALA A 180 6.33 0.61 -8.26
C ALA A 180 7.35 1.64 -8.82
N GLY A 181 7.37 2.87 -8.29
CA GLY A 181 8.12 4.00 -8.87
C GLY A 181 7.53 4.51 -10.19
N LEU A 182 6.28 4.16 -10.49
CA LEU A 182 5.55 4.57 -11.70
C LEU A 182 4.79 5.85 -11.41
N LEU A 183 5.45 6.98 -11.62
CA LEU A 183 4.88 8.32 -11.50
C LEU A 183 4.31 8.75 -12.86
N ASP A 184 3.20 8.13 -13.26
CA ASP A 184 2.59 8.32 -14.57
C ASP A 184 1.22 9.04 -14.52
N MET A 185 0.54 9.10 -15.67
CA MET A 185 -0.77 9.75 -15.81
C MET A 185 -1.84 9.12 -14.90
N ARG A 186 -1.77 7.80 -14.65
CA ARG A 186 -2.70 7.11 -13.76
C ARG A 186 -2.45 7.55 -12.33
N ALA A 187 -1.17 7.64 -11.93
CA ALA A 187 -0.80 8.14 -10.61
C ALA A 187 -1.26 9.59 -10.43
N PHE A 188 -1.13 10.43 -11.45
CA PHE A 188 -1.62 11.81 -11.41
C PHE A 188 -3.13 11.89 -11.19
N GLU A 189 -3.91 11.13 -11.96
CA GLU A 189 -5.37 11.11 -11.87
C GLU A 189 -5.87 10.58 -10.53
N GLN A 190 -5.11 9.71 -9.89
CA GLN A 190 -5.39 9.24 -8.54
C GLN A 190 -5.04 10.27 -7.46
N LEU A 191 -3.90 10.96 -7.61
CA LEU A 191 -3.37 11.91 -6.62
C LEU A 191 -4.04 13.29 -6.67
N ARG A 192 -4.70 13.67 -7.77
CA ARG A 192 -5.46 14.93 -7.84
C ARG A 192 -6.69 14.89 -6.93
N VAL A 193 -7.21 16.06 -6.55
CA VAL A 193 -8.41 16.23 -5.68
C VAL A 193 -9.64 15.47 -6.21
N THR A 194 -9.79 15.40 -7.53
CA THR A 194 -10.89 14.67 -8.17
C THR A 194 -10.63 13.16 -8.33
N GLY A 195 -9.51 12.67 -7.79
CA GLY A 195 -9.16 11.25 -7.69
C GLY A 195 -9.61 10.66 -6.37
N ILE A 196 -8.68 10.15 -5.58
CA ILE A 196 -8.96 9.38 -4.35
C ILE A 196 -9.76 10.20 -3.33
N GLU A 197 -9.50 11.50 -3.20
CA GLU A 197 -10.23 12.36 -2.26
C GLU A 197 -11.74 12.40 -2.55
N MET A 198 -12.15 12.45 -3.83
CA MET A 198 -13.56 12.37 -4.21
C MET A 198 -14.16 11.01 -3.82
N GLN A 199 -13.42 9.92 -4.05
CA GLN A 199 -13.87 8.56 -3.71
C GLN A 199 -14.09 8.40 -2.21
N VAL A 200 -13.18 8.92 -1.38
CA VAL A 200 -13.31 8.92 0.09
C VAL A 200 -14.52 9.74 0.51
N LYS A 201 -14.74 10.92 -0.08
CA LYS A 201 -15.94 11.75 0.19
C LYS A 201 -17.23 11.03 -0.16
N GLU A 202 -17.27 10.29 -1.26
CA GLU A 202 -18.44 9.50 -1.67
C GLU A 202 -18.72 8.34 -0.73
N VAL A 203 -17.69 7.63 -0.26
CA VAL A 203 -17.84 6.58 0.76
C VAL A 203 -18.32 7.17 2.09
N LEU A 204 -17.72 8.26 2.57
CA LEU A 204 -18.17 8.93 3.80
C LEU A 204 -19.64 9.35 3.71
N LYS A 205 -20.03 9.99 2.60
CA LYS A 205 -21.42 10.37 2.34
C LYS A 205 -22.34 9.16 2.35
N TYR A 206 -21.92 8.06 1.74
CA TYR A 206 -22.69 6.83 1.72
C TYR A 206 -22.87 6.24 3.12
N LEU A 207 -21.78 6.10 3.88
CA LEU A 207 -21.80 5.56 5.25
C LEU A 207 -22.70 6.40 6.17
N ARG A 208 -22.56 7.73 6.14
CA ARG A 208 -23.39 8.65 6.93
C ARG A 208 -24.88 8.53 6.61
N SER A 209 -25.24 8.13 5.38
CA SER A 209 -26.63 7.93 4.96
C SER A 209 -27.23 6.57 5.34
N ARG A 210 -26.44 5.64 5.90
CA ARG A 210 -26.93 4.30 6.24
C ARG A 210 -27.54 4.28 7.65
N PRO A 211 -28.65 3.53 7.85
CA PRO A 211 -29.21 3.30 9.18
C PRO A 211 -28.35 2.33 10.00
N ALA A 212 -28.47 2.37 11.33
CA ALA A 212 -27.68 1.57 12.27
C ALA A 212 -27.70 0.06 11.98
N ASN A 213 -28.87 -0.49 11.64
CA ASN A 213 -29.06 -1.90 11.34
C ASN A 213 -28.32 -2.37 10.07
N TRP A 214 -27.99 -1.46 9.15
CA TRP A 214 -27.21 -1.77 7.96
C TRP A 214 -25.78 -2.15 8.35
N PHE A 215 -25.19 -1.47 9.35
CA PHE A 215 -23.84 -1.79 9.83
C PHE A 215 -23.81 -3.15 10.51
N ASP A 216 -24.81 -3.45 11.34
CA ASP A 216 -24.93 -4.73 12.03
C ASP A 216 -24.97 -5.90 11.03
N GLN A 217 -25.74 -5.75 9.95
CA GLN A 217 -25.86 -6.76 8.89
C GLN A 217 -24.57 -6.99 8.10
N ASN A 218 -23.65 -6.03 8.13
CA ASN A 218 -22.39 -6.06 7.39
C ASN A 218 -21.16 -6.28 8.30
N GLY A 219 -21.36 -6.46 9.61
CA GLY A 219 -20.26 -6.62 10.57
C GLY A 219 -19.40 -5.36 10.72
N LEU A 220 -19.98 -4.17 10.56
CA LEU A 220 -19.30 -2.88 10.53
C LEU A 220 -19.48 -2.08 11.83
N ASP A 221 -19.30 -2.74 12.98
CA ASP A 221 -19.60 -2.16 14.30
C ASP A 221 -18.75 -0.92 14.63
N ALA A 222 -17.46 -0.91 14.28
CA ALA A 222 -16.59 0.25 14.51
C ALA A 222 -17.05 1.45 13.68
N LEU A 223 -17.41 1.23 12.41
CA LEU A 223 -17.95 2.28 11.54
C LEU A 223 -19.33 2.76 12.00
N LYS A 224 -20.18 1.88 12.53
CA LYS A 224 -21.51 2.25 13.06
C LYS A 224 -21.40 3.37 14.07
N VAL A 225 -20.43 3.25 14.98
CA VAL A 225 -20.18 4.22 16.04
C VAL A 225 -19.45 5.46 15.51
N ALA A 226 -18.46 5.28 14.65
CA ALA A 226 -17.52 6.33 14.29
C ALA A 226 -17.86 7.15 13.03
N LYS A 227 -18.81 6.71 12.19
CA LYS A 227 -19.06 7.28 10.83
C LYS A 227 -19.24 8.81 10.79
N ASP A 228 -19.77 9.40 11.85
CA ASP A 228 -20.04 10.84 11.92
C ASP A 228 -18.83 11.65 12.40
N SER A 229 -17.84 10.97 13.00
CA SER A 229 -16.55 11.53 13.43
C SER A 229 -15.47 11.42 12.35
N LEU A 230 -15.69 10.58 11.33
CA LEU A 230 -14.73 10.42 10.24
C LEU A 230 -14.83 11.56 9.25
N ASP A 231 -13.71 12.20 8.90
CA ASP A 231 -13.66 13.19 7.81
C ASP A 231 -12.31 13.20 7.10
N ILE A 232 -12.18 14.04 6.07
CA ILE A 232 -10.90 14.39 5.46
C ILE A 232 -10.35 15.61 6.18
N HIS A 233 -9.04 15.63 6.42
CA HIS A 233 -8.36 16.78 7.03
C HIS A 233 -8.75 18.11 6.31
N PRO A 234 -8.93 19.25 7.02
CA PRO A 234 -9.38 20.51 6.43
C PRO A 234 -8.56 21.00 5.23
N ASP A 235 -7.25 20.80 5.26
CA ASP A 235 -6.33 21.09 4.16
C ASP A 235 -6.42 20.11 2.95
N GLY A 236 -7.36 19.18 2.96
CA GLY A 236 -7.52 18.12 1.97
C GLY A 236 -6.86 16.80 2.37
N LEU A 237 -7.08 15.78 1.52
CA LEU A 237 -6.58 14.43 1.78
C LEU A 237 -5.06 14.44 1.81
N LYS A 238 -4.45 14.12 2.97
CA LYS A 238 -3.00 13.93 3.02
C LYS A 238 -2.65 12.55 2.49
N ILE A 239 -1.57 12.51 1.74
CA ILE A 239 -1.08 11.37 1.00
C ILE A 239 0.37 11.14 1.43
N ARG A 240 0.64 9.96 1.97
CA ARG A 240 2.00 9.47 2.22
C ARG A 240 2.34 8.49 1.11
N LEU A 241 3.53 8.62 0.55
CA LEU A 241 4.00 7.82 -0.56
C LEU A 241 5.19 7.02 -0.08
N PHE A 242 5.07 5.69 -0.03
CA PHE A 242 6.19 4.80 0.28
C PHE A 242 6.87 4.34 -1.00
N VAL A 243 8.17 4.57 -1.08
CA VAL A 243 9.02 4.02 -2.12
C VAL A 243 10.00 2.99 -1.54
N PRO A 244 10.37 1.94 -2.28
CA PRO A 244 11.36 0.98 -1.82
C PRO A 244 12.70 1.63 -1.45
N ALA A 245 13.41 1.07 -0.47
CA ALA A 245 14.63 1.65 0.13
C ALA A 245 15.73 2.02 -0.88
N HIS A 246 15.86 1.23 -1.95
CA HIS A 246 16.87 1.42 -3.00
C HIS A 246 16.54 2.54 -4.00
N LYS A 247 15.33 3.11 -3.93
CA LYS A 247 14.93 4.23 -4.78
C LYS A 247 15.35 5.53 -4.11
N GLU A 248 16.10 6.35 -4.84
CA GLU A 248 16.43 7.70 -4.39
C GLU A 248 15.15 8.53 -4.27
N VAL A 249 14.89 9.03 -3.06
CA VAL A 249 13.92 10.11 -2.83
C VAL A 249 14.72 11.38 -2.74
N SER A 250 14.76 12.12 -3.85
CA SER A 250 15.22 13.51 -3.80
C SER A 250 14.36 14.27 -2.78
N LYS A 251 14.99 14.90 -1.77
CA LYS A 251 14.30 15.83 -0.85
C LYS A 251 13.69 17.03 -1.59
N GLU A 252 14.14 17.29 -2.81
CA GLU A 252 13.65 18.34 -3.70
C GLU A 252 12.48 17.85 -4.60
N GLY A 253 12.01 16.61 -4.40
CA GLY A 253 11.09 15.93 -5.30
C GLY A 253 11.80 15.36 -6.54
N ILE A 254 11.14 14.50 -7.30
CA ILE A 254 11.66 14.06 -8.62
C ILE A 254 11.92 15.30 -9.49
N THR A 255 13.01 15.38 -10.23
CA THR A 255 13.20 16.53 -11.14
C THR A 255 12.20 16.47 -12.30
N ARG A 256 11.89 17.62 -12.89
CA ARG A 256 11.09 17.68 -14.13
C ARG A 256 11.61 16.73 -15.22
N LYS A 257 12.93 16.61 -15.36
CA LYS A 257 13.55 15.72 -16.35
C LYS A 257 13.29 14.24 -16.02
N GLN A 258 13.42 13.84 -14.76
CA GLN A 258 13.12 12.48 -14.31
C GLN A 258 11.64 12.12 -14.51
N ALA A 259 10.73 13.05 -14.23
CA ALA A 259 9.30 12.88 -14.50
C ALA A 259 9.02 12.73 -16.01
N GLU A 260 9.63 13.57 -16.86
CA GLU A 260 9.53 13.48 -18.32
C GLU A 260 10.06 12.15 -18.85
N ASP A 261 11.17 11.64 -18.30
CA ASP A 261 11.78 10.38 -18.72
C ASP A 261 10.92 9.17 -18.30
N LEU A 262 10.27 9.20 -17.13
CA LEU A 262 9.33 8.17 -16.69
C LEU A 262 8.07 8.14 -17.58
N ILE A 263 7.52 9.31 -17.93
CA ILE A 263 6.37 9.44 -18.84
C ILE A 263 6.73 8.95 -20.25
N LYS A 264 7.93 9.26 -20.74
CA LYS A 264 8.39 8.85 -22.09
C LYS A 264 8.68 7.35 -22.19
N LYS A 265 9.25 6.72 -21.16
CA LYS A 265 9.54 5.28 -21.16
C LYS A 265 8.29 4.43 -21.39
N ARG A 266 7.13 4.86 -20.89
CA ARG A 266 5.86 4.14 -21.08
C ARG A 266 5.29 4.30 -22.51
N ARG A 267 5.41 5.48 -23.12
CA ARG A 267 5.02 5.67 -24.54
C ARG A 267 5.80 4.78 -25.49
N GLY A 268 7.09 4.58 -25.22
CA GLY A 268 7.93 3.66 -26.01
C GLY A 268 7.53 2.18 -25.90
N HIS A 269 6.76 1.80 -24.88
CA HIS A 269 6.18 0.46 -24.72
C HIS A 269 4.76 0.36 -25.29
N GLU A 270 3.96 1.43 -25.24
CA GLU A 270 2.61 1.48 -25.85
C GLU A 270 2.66 1.65 -27.39
N ASP A 271 3.72 2.24 -27.95
CA ASP A 271 3.91 2.41 -29.40
C ASP A 271 4.50 1.16 -30.11
N ARG A 272 4.87 0.10 -29.37
CA ARG A 272 5.35 -1.18 -29.93
C ARG A 272 4.25 -2.23 -29.85
N GLY A 273 3.13 -1.93 -30.51
CA GLY A 273 1.90 -2.73 -30.46
C GLY A 273 2.13 -4.22 -30.65
N ASP A 274 1.50 -4.99 -29.76
CA ASP A 274 0.93 -6.29 -30.09
C ASP A 274 -0.57 -6.22 -29.75
N ASP A 275 -1.30 -6.06 -30.85
CA ASP A 275 -2.66 -6.44 -31.22
C ASP A 275 -3.93 -6.13 -30.38
N ALA A 276 -4.84 -5.49 -31.13
CA ALA A 276 -6.29 -5.65 -31.11
C ALA A 276 -7.13 -5.01 -30.00
N LEU A 277 -7.12 -3.67 -29.91
CA LEU A 277 -8.30 -2.96 -29.39
C LEU A 277 -8.76 -1.84 -30.33
N VAL A 278 -9.90 -2.12 -30.96
CA VAL A 278 -11.03 -1.23 -31.27
C VAL A 278 -10.68 0.20 -31.70
N GLN A 279 -11.09 0.52 -32.92
CA GLN A 279 -11.07 1.83 -33.56
C GLN A 279 -11.64 2.94 -32.66
N VAL A 280 -10.79 3.55 -31.82
CA VAL A 280 -11.03 4.89 -31.29
C VAL A 280 -10.42 5.87 -32.29
N PRO A 281 -11.19 6.82 -32.85
CA PRO A 281 -10.65 7.80 -33.79
C PRO A 281 -9.42 8.54 -33.22
N ARG A 282 -8.35 8.65 -34.02
CA ARG A 282 -7.07 9.32 -33.63
C ARG A 282 -7.23 10.72 -33.04
N HIS A 283 -8.31 11.43 -33.36
CA HIS A 283 -8.60 12.76 -32.81
C HIS A 283 -9.19 12.74 -31.39
N LEU A 284 -9.62 11.58 -30.89
CA LEU A 284 -10.05 11.35 -29.50
C LEU A 284 -8.95 10.73 -28.64
N GLN A 285 -8.01 9.99 -29.24
CA GLN A 285 -6.81 9.48 -28.55
C GLN A 285 -5.89 10.61 -28.02
N LEU A 286 -6.02 11.83 -28.56
CA LEU A 286 -5.25 13.02 -28.15
C LEU A 286 -5.96 13.93 -27.12
N LYS A 287 -7.10 13.53 -26.56
CA LYS A 287 -7.72 14.22 -25.39
C LYS A 287 -7.27 13.64 -24.03
N LEU A 288 -6.32 12.71 -24.03
CA LEU A 288 -5.51 12.39 -22.85
C LEU A 288 -4.40 13.43 -22.74
N ASN A 289 -4.77 14.54 -22.12
CA ASN A 289 -3.93 15.69 -21.82
C ASN A 289 -2.60 15.18 -21.22
N PRO A 290 -1.42 15.44 -21.82
CA PRO A 290 -0.18 15.15 -21.15
C PRO A 290 -0.22 15.93 -19.84
N VAL A 291 -0.11 15.28 -18.68
CA VAL A 291 0.18 16.05 -17.47
C VAL A 291 1.38 16.90 -17.82
N ARG A 292 1.20 18.21 -17.92
CA ARG A 292 2.33 19.10 -18.11
C ARG A 292 3.22 18.78 -16.94
N VAL A 293 4.44 18.34 -17.18
CA VAL A 293 5.28 17.82 -16.10
C VAL A 293 5.39 18.82 -14.94
N ARG A 294 5.31 20.12 -15.24
CA ARG A 294 5.14 21.18 -14.24
C ARG A 294 3.94 20.99 -13.30
N VAL A 295 2.75 20.62 -13.79
CA VAL A 295 1.54 20.33 -13.00
C VAL A 295 1.71 19.08 -12.13
N PHE A 296 2.34 18.02 -12.67
CA PHE A 296 2.67 16.82 -11.87
C PHE A 296 3.68 17.16 -10.75
N MET A 297 4.71 17.94 -11.11
CA MET A 297 5.72 18.43 -10.19
C MET A 297 5.14 19.31 -9.10
N ASN A 298 4.25 20.24 -9.46
CA ASN A 298 3.55 21.08 -8.49
C ASN A 298 2.70 20.23 -7.54
N LEU A 299 2.06 19.17 -8.04
CA LEU A 299 1.30 18.23 -7.21
C LEU A 299 2.23 17.51 -6.22
N LEU A 300 3.37 16.99 -6.66
CA LEU A 300 4.34 16.35 -5.77
C LEU A 300 5.06 17.32 -4.82
N GLN A 301 5.15 18.59 -5.19
CA GLN A 301 5.70 19.67 -4.37
C GLN A 301 4.68 20.25 -3.39
N ASP A 302 3.41 19.83 -3.46
CA ASP A 302 2.39 20.14 -2.46
C ASP A 302 2.70 19.38 -1.17
N SER A 303 3.78 19.78 -0.50
CA SER A 303 4.26 19.23 0.76
C SER A 303 3.24 19.36 1.90
N SER A 304 2.23 20.22 1.72
CA SER A 304 1.12 20.33 2.65
C SER A 304 0.21 19.09 2.60
N ARG A 305 0.13 18.40 1.45
CA ARG A 305 -0.73 17.24 1.24
C ARG A 305 0.05 15.97 0.96
N ILE A 306 1.14 16.01 0.21
CA ILE A 306 1.90 14.83 -0.22
C ILE A 306 3.25 14.77 0.49
N SER A 307 3.50 13.66 1.17
CA SER A 307 4.78 13.33 1.79
C SER A 307 5.36 12.06 1.17
N VAL A 308 6.67 12.00 0.95
CA VAL A 308 7.35 10.81 0.43
C VAL A 308 8.25 10.24 1.51
N GLN A 309 8.13 8.94 1.78
CA GLN A 309 8.91 8.21 2.75
C GLN A 309 9.56 6.99 2.10
N GLN A 310 10.76 6.64 2.56
CA GLN A 310 11.42 5.41 2.14
C GLN A 310 10.93 4.26 3.02
N ALA A 311 10.53 3.16 2.38
CA ALA A 311 10.34 1.89 3.05
C ALA A 311 11.68 1.33 3.50
N VAL A 312 11.66 0.50 4.53
CA VAL A 312 12.86 -0.15 5.11
C VAL A 312 13.36 -1.33 4.25
N PHE A 313 12.54 -1.79 3.29
CA PHE A 313 12.87 -2.87 2.36
C PHE A 313 13.02 -2.35 0.93
N SER A 314 13.99 -2.90 0.23
CA SER A 314 14.19 -2.69 -1.21
C SER A 314 13.28 -3.59 -2.07
N GLY A 315 13.31 -3.39 -3.39
CA GLY A 315 12.47 -4.16 -4.30
C GLY A 315 12.93 -5.62 -4.34
N ARG A 316 14.24 -5.84 -4.49
CA ARG A 316 14.84 -7.17 -4.49
C ARG A 316 14.56 -7.93 -3.20
N GLU A 317 14.68 -7.26 -2.05
CA GLU A 317 14.39 -7.86 -0.75
C GLU A 317 12.91 -8.31 -0.65
N LEU A 318 11.97 -7.49 -1.15
CA LEU A 318 10.55 -7.86 -1.19
C LEU A 318 10.29 -9.10 -2.05
N TYR A 319 10.90 -9.19 -3.23
CA TYR A 319 10.77 -10.39 -4.08
C TYR A 319 11.43 -11.62 -3.45
N THR A 320 12.57 -11.49 -2.77
CA THR A 320 13.14 -12.60 -2.00
C THR A 320 12.14 -13.09 -0.96
N LEU A 321 11.61 -12.19 -0.13
CA LEU A 321 10.65 -12.55 0.92
C LEU A 321 9.39 -13.19 0.33
N ALA A 322 8.85 -12.63 -0.75
CA ALA A 322 7.67 -13.16 -1.44
C ALA A 322 7.92 -14.59 -1.99
N ASN A 323 9.08 -14.83 -2.59
CA ASN A 323 9.45 -16.16 -3.08
C ASN A 323 9.59 -17.17 -1.94
N THR A 324 10.17 -16.77 -0.81
CA THR A 324 10.24 -17.62 0.39
C THR A 324 8.84 -17.93 0.91
N ILE A 325 7.95 -16.94 1.01
CA ILE A 325 6.54 -17.15 1.41
C ILE A 325 5.87 -18.16 0.46
N ILE A 326 6.00 -17.96 -0.85
CA ILE A 326 5.41 -18.86 -1.87
C ILE A 326 5.97 -20.28 -1.73
N SER A 327 7.26 -20.43 -1.44
CA SER A 327 7.86 -21.75 -1.24
C SER A 327 7.30 -22.47 -0.02
N GLN A 328 6.94 -21.73 1.03
CA GLN A 328 6.35 -22.27 2.26
C GLN A 328 4.83 -22.53 2.15
N MET A 329 4.18 -22.05 1.08
CA MET A 329 2.77 -22.35 0.83
C MET A 329 2.55 -23.74 0.24
N LYS A 330 3.57 -24.29 -0.43
CA LYS A 330 3.55 -25.60 -1.08
C LYS A 330 3.63 -26.74 -0.07
#